data_AF-A0A5Y4CYH8-F1
#
_entry.id   AF-A0A5Y4CYH8-F1
#
_cell.length_a   1.000
_cell.length_b   1.000
_cell.length_c   1.000
_cell.angle_alpha   90.00
_cell.angle_beta   90.00
_cell.angle_gamma   90.00
#
_symmetry.space_group_name_H-M   'P 1'
#
loop_
_entity.id
_entity.type
_entity.pdbx_description
1 polymer ?
#
loop_
_entity_poly.entity_id
_entity_poly.type
_entity_poly.pdbx_seq_one_letter_code
_entity_poly.pdbx_strand_id
1 'polypeptide(L)' 'MLDVNKKILMTGATSFVGTHLLHSLIKEGYSIIALKRPITEPTIINTLIEW' A
#
# COMPACT_ATOMS: atom_id res chain seq x y z
N MET A 1 9.15 8.34 21.94
CA MET A 1 8.20 7.21 21.88
C MET A 1 7.03 7.62 21.01
N LEU A 2 6.73 6.87 19.95
CA LEU A 2 5.52 7.09 19.16
C LEU A 2 4.31 6.67 19.99
N ASP A 3 3.27 7.49 19.91
CA ASP A 3 1.99 7.25 20.57
C ASP A 3 1.35 5.97 19.99
N VAL A 4 1.08 4.99 20.87
CA VAL A 4 0.51 3.67 20.53
C VAL A 4 -0.81 3.78 19.77
N ASN A 5 -1.51 4.93 19.86
CA ASN A 5 -2.78 5.16 19.20
C ASN A 5 -2.66 5.84 17.83
N LYS A 6 -1.46 6.26 17.38
CA LYS A 6 -1.30 6.92 16.08
C LYS A 6 -1.16 5.88 14.96
N LYS A 7 -2.07 5.96 13.99
CA LYS A 7 -2.03 5.16 12.75
C LYS A 7 -1.72 6.04 11.55
N ILE A 8 -0.89 5.54 10.64
CA ILE A 8 -0.63 6.17 9.34
C ILE A 8 -1.65 5.64 8.34
N LEU A 9 -2.42 6.52 7.70
CA LEU A 9 -3.23 6.17 6.53
C LEU A 9 -2.39 6.40 5.28
N MET A 10 -2.22 5.36 4.46
CA MET A 10 -1.35 5.41 3.29
C MET A 10 -2.12 5.10 2.00
N THR A 11 -2.15 6.06 1.09
CA THR A 11 -2.62 5.90 -0.30
C THR A 11 -1.48 5.48 -1.22
N GLY A 12 -1.78 4.81 -2.33
CA GLY A 12 -0.74 4.39 -3.30
C GLY A 12 0.20 3.33 -2.74
N ALA A 13 -0.22 2.62 -1.69
CA ALA A 13 0.62 1.70 -0.93
C ALA A 13 1.12 0.50 -1.74
N THR A 14 0.47 0.21 -2.87
CA THR A 14 0.84 -0.87 -3.80
C THR A 14 1.62 -0.38 -5.02
N SER A 15 2.03 0.89 -5.07
CA SER A 15 2.90 1.43 -6.13
C SER A 15 4.37 1.05 -5.88
N PHE A 16 5.27 1.22 -6.85
CA PHE A 16 6.69 0.90 -6.66
C PHE A 16 7.29 1.57 -5.41
N VAL A 17 7.21 2.90 -5.33
CA VAL A 17 7.70 3.67 -4.18
C VAL A 17 6.86 3.38 -2.94
N GLY A 18 5.54 3.28 -3.10
CA GLY A 18 4.63 3.00 -1.99
C GLY A 18 4.95 1.70 -1.26
N THR A 19 5.20 0.62 -1.99
CA THR A 19 5.53 -0.69 -1.39
C THR A 19 6.81 -0.61 -0.56
N HIS A 20 7.87 0.01 -1.09
CA HIS A 20 9.14 0.16 -0.36
C HIS A 20 8.98 1.01 0.91
N LEU A 21 8.22 2.11 0.83
CA LEU A 21 7.93 2.98 1.98
C LEU A 21 7.10 2.24 3.03
N LEU A 22 6.05 1.53 2.61
CA LEU A 22 5.21 0.72 3.49
C LEU A 22 6.06 -0.30 4.27
N HIS A 23 6.96 -1.01 3.58
CA HIS A 23 7.86 -1.96 4.22
C HIS A 23 8.81 -1.31 5.24
N SER A 24 9.37 -0.13 4.93
CA SER A 24 10.24 0.59 5.89
C SER A 24 9.47 0.97 7.15
N LEU A 25 8.28 1.55 6.99
CA LEU A 25 7.45 1.99 8.12
C LEU A 25 6.98 0.81 8.99
N ILE A 26 6.63 -0.33 8.38
CA ILE A 26 6.31 -1.55 9.15
C ILE A 26 7.54 -2.02 9.93
N LYS A 27 8.73 -2.02 9.31
CA LYS A 27 9.99 -2.43 9.95
C LYS A 27 10.37 -1.52 11.12
N GLU A 28 10.03 -0.24 11.05
CA GLU A 28 10.22 0.74 12.12
C GLU A 28 9.14 0.67 13.23
N GLY A 29 8.16 -0.23 13.10
CA GLY A 29 7.14 -0.50 14.13
C GLY A 29 5.91 0.41 14.08
N TYR A 30 5.69 1.13 12.97
CA TYR A 30 4.50 1.96 12.82
C TYR A 30 3.25 1.11 12.58
N SER A 31 2.11 1.55 13.14
CA SER A 31 0.79 1.01 12.80
C SER A 31 0.24 1.73 11.56
N ILE A 32 -0.12 0.97 10.53
CA ILE A 32 -0.46 1.52 9.21
C ILE A 32 -1.76 0.92 8.70
N ILE A 33 -2.59 1.76 8.09
CA ILE A 33 -3.75 1.38 7.27
C ILE A 33 -3.40 1.70 5.82
N ALA A 34 -3.23 0.68 4.99
CA ALA A 34 -2.88 0.84 3.59
C ALA A 34 -4.12 0.72 2.69
N LEU A 35 -4.33 1.70 1.81
CA LEU A 35 -5.40 1.66 0.82
C LEU A 35 -4.87 1.04 -0.48
N LYS A 36 -5.42 -0.11 -0.83
CA LYS A 36 -5.30 -0.72 -2.16
C LYS A 36 -6.42 -0.15 -3.03
N ARG A 37 -6.08 0.26 -4.26
CA ARG A 37 -7.10 0.63 -5.25
C ARG A 37 -7.98 -0.61 -5.51
N PRO A 38 -9.32 -0.52 -5.40
CA PRO A 38 -10.18 -1.65 -5.70
C PRO A 38 -9.92 -2.13 -7.13
N ILE A 39 -9.86 -3.46 -7.30
CA ILE A 39 -9.61 -4.13 -8.60
C ILE A 39 -10.90 -4.19 -9.43
N THR A 40 -11.99 -3.52 -9.01
CA THR A 40 -13.20 -3.35 -9.82
C THR A 40 -12.86 -2.48 -11.04
N GLU A 41 -12.42 -3.20 -12.06
CA GLU A 41 -12.09 -2.87 -13.46
C GLU A 41 -11.34 -1.56 -13.75
N PRO A 42 -10.00 -1.57 -13.67
CA PRO A 42 -9.18 -0.86 -14.65
C PRO A 42 -9.30 -1.57 -16.02
N THR A 43 -9.82 -0.89 -17.03
CA THR A 43 -9.89 -1.39 -18.42
C THR A 43 -8.47 -1.61 -18.94
N ILE A 44 -8.09 -2.87 -19.19
CA ILE A 44 -6.79 -3.20 -19.80
C ILE A 44 -6.94 -3.18 -21.32
N ILE A 45 -6.07 -2.40 -21.95
CA ILE A 45 -5.76 -2.47 -23.37
C ILE A 45 -4.92 -3.75 -23.55
N ASN A 46 -5.57 -4.78 -24.09
CA ASN A 46 -5.10 -6.12 -24.44
C ASN A 46 -3.60 -6.44 -24.25
N THR A 47 -3.22 -7.08 -23.14
CA THR A 47 -2.29 -8.22 -23.18
C THR A 47 -2.40 -9.01 -21.87
N LEU A 48 -2.63 -10.33 -22.01
CA LEU A 48 -3.00 -11.27 -20.96
C LEU A 48 -1.87 -11.43 -19.92
N ILE A 49 -2.19 -11.30 -18.64
CA ILE A 49 -1.36 -11.80 -17.54
C ILE A 49 -2.17 -12.87 -16.83
N GLU A 50 -1.64 -14.09 -16.85
CA GLU A 50 -2.14 -15.23 -16.11
C GLU A 50 -1.45 -15.35 -14.75
N TRP A 51 -2.17 -15.91 -13.77
CA TRP A 51 -1.74 -16.09 -12.38
C TRP A 51 -0.92 -17.36 -12.19
#